data_AF-A0A956AIB6-F1
#
_entry.id   AF-A0A956AIB6-F1
#
_cell.length_a   1.000
_cell.length_b   1.000
_cell.length_c   1.000
_cell.angle_alpha   90.00
_cell.angle_beta   90.00
_cell.angle_gamma   90.00
#
_symmetry.space_group_name_H-M   'P 1'
#
loop_
_entity.id
_entity.type
_entity.pdbx_description
1 polymer ?
#
loop_
_entity_poly.entity_id
_entity_poly.type
_entity_poly.pdbx_seq_one_letter_code
_entity_poly.pdbx_strand_id
1 'polypeptide(L)'
;MTDATPLPPFDPSAPPGPDGLGRHPNDGWQLAEPYPLGGPSQRALDAIVRAMLPPPPAPQAPDMHERVATHVRVSLQYLPRWTARGFVVLLHLLNWSPLWRLRAFATCSRLPRETASDVIDGIAQSRFLWLRMLALAPRALVLSTYFDQDEVHAGLGYAPKGFLRERIALRQRIEAGQRAAAADEIHHLPAEVTR
;
A
#
# COMPACT_ATOMS: atom_id res chain seq x y z
N MET A 1 -29.97 -19.60 -23.52
CA MET A 1 -30.67 -19.61 -22.22
C MET A 1 -29.87 -20.52 -21.32
N THR A 2 -28.98 -19.96 -20.52
CA THR A 2 -28.16 -20.71 -19.57
C THR A 2 -28.65 -20.31 -18.18
N ASP A 3 -29.13 -21.31 -17.45
CA ASP A 3 -29.71 -21.22 -16.13
C ASP A 3 -28.64 -20.73 -15.14
N ALA A 4 -28.76 -19.47 -14.70
CA ALA A 4 -27.86 -18.91 -13.70
C ALA A 4 -28.40 -19.25 -12.32
N THR A 5 -27.89 -20.32 -11.72
CA THR A 5 -28.20 -20.69 -10.33
C THR A 5 -27.90 -19.48 -9.43
N PRO A 6 -28.88 -18.98 -8.66
CA PRO A 6 -28.65 -17.88 -7.73
C PRO A 6 -27.64 -18.32 -6.67
N LEU A 7 -26.57 -17.54 -6.49
CA LEU A 7 -25.59 -17.81 -5.46
C LEU A 7 -26.20 -17.58 -4.06
N PRO A 8 -25.83 -18.40 -3.07
CA PRO A 8 -26.34 -18.26 -1.71
C PRO A 8 -25.95 -16.90 -1.10
N PRO A 9 -26.77 -16.39 -0.14
CA PRO A 9 -26.50 -15.14 0.55
C PRO A 9 -25.19 -15.20 1.34
N PHE A 10 -24.47 -14.08 1.32
CA PHE A 10 -23.16 -13.92 1.96
C PHE A 10 -23.28 -13.93 3.50
N ASP A 11 -22.53 -14.83 4.15
CA ASP A 11 -22.32 -14.84 5.60
C ASP A 11 -20.93 -14.24 5.92
N PRO A 12 -20.86 -13.05 6.55
CA PRO A 12 -19.59 -12.39 6.90
C PRO A 12 -18.79 -13.13 7.98
N SER A 13 -19.38 -14.14 8.62
CA SER A 13 -18.81 -14.90 9.74
C SER A 13 -18.15 -16.22 9.30
N ALA A 14 -18.31 -16.60 8.03
CA ALA A 14 -17.80 -17.87 7.53
C ALA A 14 -16.26 -17.82 7.36
N PRO A 15 -15.52 -18.86 7.79
CA PRO A 15 -14.09 -18.95 7.57
C PRO A 15 -13.76 -18.95 6.06
N PRO A 16 -12.57 -18.46 5.65
CA PRO A 16 -12.19 -18.44 4.24
C PRO A 16 -12.27 -19.86 3.65
N GLY A 17 -13.10 -20.02 2.62
CA GLY A 17 -13.28 -21.29 1.92
C GLY A 17 -12.00 -21.80 1.25
N PRO A 18 -11.95 -23.10 0.90
CA PRO A 18 -10.80 -23.75 0.27
C PRO A 18 -10.42 -23.17 -1.12
N ASP A 19 -11.21 -22.24 -1.64
CA ASP A 19 -11.19 -21.69 -2.99
C ASP A 19 -9.99 -20.77 -3.27
N GLY A 20 -9.15 -20.44 -2.28
CA GLY A 20 -7.95 -19.61 -2.49
C GLY A 20 -8.22 -18.16 -2.91
N LEU A 21 -9.49 -17.72 -2.92
CA LEU A 21 -9.95 -16.37 -3.32
C LEU A 21 -9.65 -15.28 -2.27
N GLY A 22 -8.59 -15.45 -1.48
CA GLY A 22 -8.00 -14.36 -0.71
C GLY A 22 -7.34 -13.38 -1.67
N ARG A 23 -7.35 -12.07 -1.36
CA ARG A 23 -6.58 -11.07 -2.11
C ARG A 23 -5.08 -11.43 -2.14
N HIS A 24 -4.62 -12.12 -1.11
CA HIS A 24 -3.32 -12.75 -1.01
C HIS A 24 -3.50 -14.28 -1.13
N PRO A 25 -3.53 -14.82 -2.36
CA PRO A 25 -3.64 -16.26 -2.53
C PRO A 25 -2.40 -16.97 -1.95
N ASN A 26 -2.60 -18.13 -1.33
CA ASN A 26 -1.53 -18.97 -0.73
C ASN A 26 -0.66 -19.68 -1.78
N ASP A 27 -0.79 -19.32 -3.06
CA ASP A 27 -0.31 -20.03 -4.25
C ASP A 27 1.13 -19.67 -4.67
N GLY A 28 1.97 -19.26 -3.73
CA GLY A 28 3.41 -19.13 -3.99
C GLY A 28 3.86 -17.76 -4.50
N TRP A 29 3.12 -16.69 -4.21
CA TRP A 29 3.76 -15.38 -3.98
C TRP A 29 4.65 -15.49 -2.73
N GLN A 30 5.75 -16.24 -2.84
CA GLN A 30 6.92 -16.00 -2.02
C GLN A 30 7.28 -14.54 -2.30
N LEU A 31 6.93 -13.66 -1.36
CA LEU A 31 7.35 -12.26 -1.38
C LEU A 31 8.81 -12.26 -1.80
N ALA A 32 9.12 -11.66 -2.96
CA ALA A 32 10.50 -11.56 -3.40
C ALA A 32 11.37 -11.08 -2.24
N GLU A 33 12.59 -11.61 -2.17
CA GLU A 33 13.49 -11.29 -1.08
C GLU A 33 13.51 -9.79 -0.81
N PRO A 34 13.22 -9.36 0.44
CA PRO A 34 13.17 -7.94 0.75
C PRO A 34 14.50 -7.28 0.39
N TYR A 35 14.45 -6.11 -0.26
CA TYR A 35 15.67 -5.38 -0.61
C TYR A 35 16.59 -5.26 0.62
N PRO A 36 17.88 -5.60 0.49
CA PRO A 36 18.79 -5.61 1.61
C PRO A 36 19.09 -4.18 2.06
N LEU A 37 18.69 -3.85 3.29
CA LEU A 37 18.98 -2.55 3.91
C LEU A 37 19.96 -2.75 5.06
N GLY A 38 20.99 -1.90 5.12
CA GLY A 38 21.84 -1.81 6.30
C GLY A 38 21.08 -1.22 7.49
N GLY A 39 21.55 -1.48 8.72
CA GLY A 39 20.90 -1.03 9.95
C GLY A 39 20.48 0.45 10.00
N PRO A 40 21.31 1.42 9.55
CA PRO A 40 20.90 2.82 9.46
C PRO A 40 19.72 3.07 8.52
N SER A 41 19.70 2.43 7.35
CA SER A 41 18.64 2.58 6.35
C SER A 41 17.34 1.92 6.82
N GLN A 42 17.43 0.76 7.49
CA GLN A 42 16.28 0.11 8.11
C GLN A 42 15.63 1.04 9.15
N ARG A 43 16.44 1.62 10.06
CA ARG A 43 15.93 2.59 11.05
C ARG A 43 15.30 3.83 10.42
N ALA A 44 15.85 4.31 9.30
CA ALA A 44 15.27 5.42 8.56
C ALA A 44 13.91 5.02 7.96
N LEU A 45 13.83 3.86 7.31
CA LEU A 45 12.59 3.31 6.77
C LEU A 45 11.53 3.19 7.87
N ASP A 46 11.83 2.53 8.99
CA ASP A 46 10.89 2.29 10.08
C ASP A 46 10.34 3.61 10.64
N ALA A 47 11.21 4.62 10.77
CA ALA A 47 10.83 5.95 11.23
C ALA A 47 9.88 6.66 10.27
N ILE A 48 10.16 6.59 8.96
CA ILE A 48 9.34 7.20 7.93
C ILE A 48 7.99 6.49 7.82
N VAL A 49 7.97 5.16 7.82
CA VAL A 49 6.72 4.37 7.84
C VAL A 49 5.88 4.73 9.07
N ARG A 50 6.48 4.73 10.26
CA ARG A 50 5.78 5.10 11.51
C ARG A 50 5.16 6.50 11.44
N ALA A 51 5.89 7.45 10.87
CA ALA A 51 5.44 8.84 10.77
C ALA A 51 4.37 9.06 9.68
N MET A 52 4.36 8.25 8.62
CA MET A 52 3.42 8.34 7.50
C MET A 52 2.17 7.48 7.67
N LEU A 53 2.21 6.45 8.52
CA LEU A 53 1.04 5.62 8.82
C LEU A 53 -0.06 6.47 9.47
N PRO A 54 -1.32 6.37 9.00
CA PRO A 54 -2.43 7.11 9.56
C PRO A 54 -2.62 6.81 11.06
N PRO A 55 -2.79 7.82 11.93
CA PRO A 55 -3.09 7.58 13.35
C PRO A 55 -4.48 6.97 13.54
N PRO A 56 -4.76 6.39 14.71
CA PRO A 56 -6.15 6.18 15.15
C PRO A 56 -6.96 7.47 14.95
N PRO A 57 -8.20 7.40 14.45
CA PRO A 57 -9.09 6.23 14.38
C PRO A 57 -8.94 5.35 13.12
N ALA A 58 -7.92 5.57 12.28
CA ALA A 58 -7.73 4.75 11.09
C ALA A 58 -7.52 3.26 11.46
N PRO A 59 -8.00 2.30 10.64
CA PRO A 59 -7.85 0.87 10.92
C PRO A 59 -6.38 0.47 11.05
N GLN A 60 -6.03 -0.27 12.10
CA GLN A 60 -4.69 -0.77 12.33
C GLN A 60 -4.70 -2.21 12.83
N ALA A 61 -3.73 -3.00 12.35
CA ALA A 61 -3.36 -4.29 12.91
C ALA A 61 -2.08 -4.14 13.77
N PRO A 62 -1.85 -5.01 14.76
CA PRO A 62 -0.65 -4.93 15.62
C PRO A 62 0.68 -4.98 14.85
N ASP A 63 0.71 -5.67 13.71
CA ASP A 63 1.87 -5.88 12.84
C ASP A 63 1.84 -4.99 11.57
N MET A 64 0.89 -4.06 11.48
CA MET A 64 0.68 -3.19 10.31
C MET A 64 1.97 -2.46 9.89
N HIS A 65 2.72 -1.96 10.87
CA HIS A 65 3.99 -1.27 10.62
C HIS A 65 5.03 -2.18 9.97
N GLU A 66 5.20 -3.39 10.48
CA GLU A 66 6.17 -4.36 9.98
C GLU A 66 5.77 -4.87 8.58
N ARG A 67 4.48 -5.13 8.36
CA ARG A 67 3.93 -5.54 7.06
C ARG A 67 4.18 -4.47 5.99
N VAL A 68 3.86 -3.21 6.31
CA VAL A 68 4.09 -2.07 5.40
C VAL A 68 5.58 -1.88 5.14
N ALA A 69 6.44 -1.91 6.17
CA ALA A 69 7.89 -1.77 6.00
C ALA A 69 8.47 -2.91 5.14
N THR A 70 8.00 -4.14 5.35
CA THR A 70 8.41 -5.31 4.56
C THR A 70 7.97 -5.15 3.11
N HIS A 71 6.72 -4.78 2.86
CA HIS A 71 6.23 -4.59 1.50
C HIS A 71 7.00 -3.49 0.78
N VAL A 72 7.30 -2.36 1.44
CA VAL A 72 8.16 -1.31 0.88
C VAL A 72 9.50 -1.88 0.43
N ARG A 73 10.15 -2.72 1.26
CA ARG A 73 11.43 -3.36 0.89
C ARG A 73 11.29 -4.32 -0.28
N VAL A 74 10.20 -5.08 -0.34
CA VAL A 74 9.90 -5.95 -1.48
C VAL A 74 9.72 -5.11 -2.74
N SER A 75 8.97 -4.00 -2.69
CA SER A 75 8.82 -3.10 -3.84
C SER A 75 10.16 -2.53 -4.32
N LEU A 76 11.07 -2.18 -3.41
CA LEU A 76 12.41 -1.69 -3.76
C LEU A 76 13.23 -2.72 -4.53
N GLN A 77 13.05 -4.02 -4.26
CA GLN A 77 13.75 -5.10 -4.95
C GLN A 77 13.44 -5.14 -6.45
N TYR A 78 12.24 -4.72 -6.82
CA TYR A 78 11.78 -4.68 -8.22
C TYR A 78 12.13 -3.37 -8.94
N LEU A 79 12.65 -2.36 -8.24
CA LEU A 79 13.04 -1.11 -8.87
C LEU A 79 14.41 -1.25 -9.58
N PRO A 80 14.65 -0.48 -10.65
CA PRO A 80 16.00 -0.34 -11.21
C PRO A 80 16.99 0.07 -10.11
N ARG A 81 18.20 -0.50 -10.14
CA ARG A 81 19.22 -0.35 -9.08
C ARG A 81 19.47 1.10 -8.66
N TRP A 82 19.49 2.03 -9.62
CA TRP A 82 19.70 3.45 -9.35
C TRP A 82 18.49 4.10 -8.68
N THR A 83 17.27 3.71 -9.08
CA THR A 83 16.03 4.15 -8.45
C THR A 83 15.94 3.65 -7.01
N ALA A 84 16.26 2.37 -6.76
CA ALA A 84 16.30 1.80 -5.42
C ALA A 84 17.31 2.53 -4.52
N ARG A 85 18.53 2.78 -5.00
CA ARG A 85 19.55 3.56 -4.28
C ARG A 85 19.09 5.00 -4.02
N GLY A 86 18.49 5.65 -5.02
CA GLY A 86 17.93 7.00 -4.89
C GLY A 86 16.83 7.06 -3.82
N PHE A 87 15.97 6.03 -3.76
CA PHE A 87 14.96 5.91 -2.71
C PHE A 87 15.59 5.75 -1.32
N VAL A 88 16.64 4.95 -1.18
CA VAL A 88 17.35 4.83 0.12
C VAL A 88 17.97 6.17 0.54
N VAL A 89 18.59 6.91 -0.38
CA VAL A 89 19.07 8.27 -0.11
C VAL A 89 17.92 9.17 0.33
N LEU A 90 16.77 9.06 -0.32
CA LEU A 90 15.58 9.84 0.00
C LEU A 90 15.07 9.57 1.43
N LEU A 91 15.06 8.30 1.87
CA LEU A 91 14.73 7.94 3.25
C LEU A 91 15.65 8.63 4.26
N HIS A 92 16.96 8.69 3.97
CA HIS A 92 17.91 9.39 4.83
C HIS A 92 17.69 10.89 4.85
N LEU A 93 17.45 11.52 3.69
CA LEU A 93 17.15 12.95 3.60
C LEU A 93 15.89 13.33 4.41
N LEU A 94 14.85 12.50 4.33
CA LEU A 94 13.64 12.67 5.12
C LEU A 94 13.88 12.42 6.60
N ASN A 95 14.65 11.39 6.97
CA ASN A 95 14.99 11.11 8.36
C ASN A 95 15.81 12.26 8.99
N TRP A 96 16.65 12.94 8.20
CA TRP A 96 17.41 14.11 8.63
C TRP A 96 16.64 15.42 8.53
N SER A 97 15.40 15.40 8.03
CA SER A 97 14.61 16.61 7.84
C SER A 97 14.36 17.50 9.05
N PRO A 98 14.26 16.99 10.28
CA PRO A 98 14.14 17.87 11.42
C PRO A 98 15.39 18.74 11.64
N LEU A 99 16.58 18.24 11.28
CA LEU A 99 17.87 18.92 11.47
C LEU A 99 18.02 20.09 10.50
N TRP A 100 17.89 19.84 9.19
CA TRP A 100 18.09 20.91 8.19
C TRP A 100 16.89 21.88 8.11
N ARG A 101 15.74 21.53 8.69
CA ARG A 101 14.62 22.46 8.91
C ARG A 101 14.68 23.20 10.25
N LEU A 102 15.69 22.95 11.08
CA LEU A 102 15.85 23.54 12.42
C LEU A 102 14.61 23.34 13.31
N ARG A 103 13.90 22.22 13.13
CA ARG A 103 12.71 21.85 13.90
C ARG A 103 13.05 21.06 15.15
N ALA A 104 14.14 20.28 15.11
CA ALA A 104 14.63 19.51 16.24
C ALA A 104 16.14 19.23 16.09
N PHE A 105 16.80 18.90 17.21
CA PHE A 105 18.21 18.48 17.24
C PHE A 105 18.41 16.97 17.06
N ALA A 106 17.36 16.24 16.65
CA ALA A 106 17.36 14.80 16.47
C ALA A 106 16.69 14.41 15.15
N THR A 107 17.05 13.26 14.59
CA THR A 107 16.47 12.69 13.37
C THR A 107 15.08 12.11 13.63
N CYS A 108 14.25 11.93 12.59
CA CYS A 108 12.91 11.35 12.72
C CYS A 108 12.90 10.01 13.46
N SER A 109 13.93 9.18 13.27
CA SER A 109 14.08 7.90 13.98
C SER A 109 14.12 8.01 15.50
N ARG A 110 14.56 9.15 16.03
CA ARG A 110 14.67 9.44 17.46
C ARG A 110 13.54 10.33 17.99
N LEU A 111 12.69 10.84 17.11
CA LEU A 111 11.57 11.71 17.50
C LEU A 111 10.30 10.89 17.79
N PRO A 112 9.42 11.42 18.65
CA PRO A 112 8.04 10.94 18.77
C PRO A 112 7.35 10.92 17.41
N ARG A 113 6.42 9.98 17.23
CA ARG A 113 5.69 9.79 15.97
C ARG A 113 5.00 11.07 15.51
N GLU A 114 4.29 11.75 16.40
CA GLU A 114 3.54 12.98 16.08
C GLU A 114 4.47 14.06 15.51
N THR A 115 5.57 14.36 16.22
CA THR A 115 6.54 15.36 15.77
C THR A 115 7.18 14.98 14.44
N ALA A 116 7.50 13.71 14.23
CA ALA A 116 8.06 13.25 12.96
C ALA A 116 7.03 13.38 11.82
N SER A 117 5.76 13.07 12.10
CA SER A 117 4.64 13.20 11.15
C SER A 117 4.45 14.67 10.75
N ASP A 118 4.41 15.59 11.71
CA ASP A 118 4.28 17.03 11.45
C ASP A 118 5.42 17.59 10.58
N VAL A 119 6.65 17.11 10.81
CA VAL A 119 7.81 17.51 9.98
C VAL A 119 7.63 17.01 8.55
N ILE A 120 7.24 15.75 8.35
CA ILE A 120 7.04 15.17 7.02
C ILE A 120 5.86 15.83 6.30
N ASP A 121 4.74 16.06 6.99
CA ASP A 121 3.58 16.73 6.43
C ASP A 121 3.91 18.16 6.02
N GLY A 122 4.71 18.88 6.84
CA GLY A 122 5.21 20.20 6.48
C GLY A 122 6.14 20.20 5.26
N ILE A 123 6.79 19.07 4.92
CA ILE A 123 7.56 18.92 3.67
C ILE A 123 6.61 18.66 2.50
N ALA A 124 5.64 17.77 2.68
CA ALA A 124 4.63 17.42 1.68
C ALA A 124 3.75 18.62 1.28
N GLN A 125 3.55 19.58 2.18
CA GLN A 125 2.79 20.82 1.96
C GLN A 125 3.68 22.03 1.62
N SER A 126 4.99 21.83 1.43
CA SER A 126 5.92 22.92 1.17
C SER A 126 5.62 23.65 -0.16
N ARG A 127 5.85 24.96 -0.23
CA ARG A 127 5.71 25.72 -1.49
C ARG A 127 6.77 25.34 -2.53
N PHE A 128 7.89 24.76 -2.08
CA PHE A 128 8.98 24.35 -2.96
C PHE A 128 8.70 22.96 -3.54
N LEU A 129 8.64 22.87 -4.87
CA LEU A 129 8.31 21.64 -5.58
C LEU A 129 9.24 20.48 -5.21
N TRP A 130 10.55 20.73 -5.17
CA TRP A 130 11.53 19.69 -4.86
C TRP A 130 11.31 19.09 -3.47
N LEU A 131 11.00 19.91 -2.45
CA LEU A 131 10.67 19.44 -1.10
C LEU A 131 9.43 18.54 -1.12
N ARG A 132 8.37 18.95 -1.82
CA ARG A 132 7.17 18.13 -1.97
C ARG A 132 7.48 16.78 -2.63
N MET A 133 8.30 16.79 -3.67
CA MET A 133 8.69 15.57 -4.38
C MET A 133 9.50 14.63 -3.48
N LEU A 134 10.27 15.14 -2.52
CA LEU A 134 10.97 14.28 -1.56
C LEU A 134 10.00 13.44 -0.73
N ALA A 135 8.88 14.02 -0.29
CA ALA A 135 7.90 13.29 0.51
C ALA A 135 6.94 12.44 -0.36
N LEU A 136 6.75 12.79 -1.63
CA LEU A 136 5.71 12.19 -2.48
C LEU A 136 5.93 10.69 -2.71
N ALA A 137 7.09 10.28 -3.21
CA ALA A 137 7.35 8.87 -3.53
C ALA A 137 7.27 7.95 -2.30
N PRO A 138 7.94 8.26 -1.17
CA PRO A 138 7.82 7.45 0.04
C PRO A 138 6.40 7.43 0.58
N ARG A 139 5.68 8.57 0.59
CA ARG A 139 4.30 8.63 1.05
C ARG A 139 3.37 7.79 0.17
N ALA A 140 3.50 7.89 -1.15
CA ALA A 140 2.71 7.11 -2.09
C ALA A 140 2.93 5.61 -1.88
N LEU A 141 4.18 5.18 -1.71
CA LEU A 141 4.50 3.78 -1.49
C LEU A 141 3.98 3.27 -0.13
N VAL A 142 4.18 4.03 0.96
CA VAL A 142 3.70 3.67 2.30
C VAL A 142 2.18 3.64 2.36
N LEU A 143 1.50 4.63 1.79
CA LEU A 143 0.03 4.66 1.81
C LEU A 143 -0.56 3.62 0.86
N SER A 144 0.03 3.39 -0.32
CA SER A 144 -0.43 2.34 -1.23
C SER A 144 -0.36 0.97 -0.57
N THR A 145 0.70 0.69 0.19
CA THR A 145 0.87 -0.58 0.90
C THR A 145 -0.03 -0.69 2.13
N TYR A 146 -0.26 0.40 2.85
CA TYR A 146 -1.25 0.47 3.93
C TYR A 146 -2.68 0.20 3.41
N PHE A 147 -3.09 0.87 2.33
CA PHE A 147 -4.40 0.66 1.73
C PHE A 147 -4.55 -0.68 1.03
N ASP A 148 -3.49 -1.46 0.84
CA ASP A 148 -3.58 -2.82 0.29
C ASP A 148 -3.98 -3.86 1.36
N GLN A 149 -3.93 -3.51 2.65
CA GLN A 149 -4.18 -4.44 3.74
C GLN A 149 -5.67 -4.72 3.95
N ASP A 150 -6.03 -6.00 4.13
CA ASP A 150 -7.42 -6.46 4.28
C ASP A 150 -8.17 -5.78 5.44
N GLU A 151 -7.48 -5.43 6.53
CA GLU A 151 -8.06 -4.76 7.70
C GLU A 151 -8.48 -3.32 7.40
N VAL A 152 -7.71 -2.63 6.55
CA VAL A 152 -8.03 -1.28 6.09
C VAL A 152 -9.23 -1.33 5.16
N HIS A 153 -9.27 -2.31 4.28
CA HIS A 153 -10.43 -2.58 3.43
C HIS A 153 -11.70 -2.86 4.23
N ALA A 154 -11.61 -3.73 5.24
CA ALA A 154 -12.72 -4.05 6.13
C ALA A 154 -13.19 -2.81 6.89
N GLY A 155 -12.27 -2.03 7.45
CA GLY A 155 -12.58 -0.80 8.19
C GLY A 155 -13.18 0.31 7.32
N LEU A 156 -12.85 0.36 6.02
CA LEU A 156 -13.42 1.30 5.07
C LEU A 156 -14.72 0.80 4.41
N GLY A 157 -15.15 -0.43 4.69
CA GLY A 157 -16.28 -1.06 3.99
C GLY A 157 -16.02 -1.30 2.50
N TYR A 158 -14.75 -1.32 2.07
CA TYR A 158 -14.37 -1.48 0.68
C TYR A 158 -14.04 -2.96 0.40
N ALA A 159 -14.98 -3.69 -0.21
CA ALA A 159 -14.83 -5.10 -0.57
C ALA A 159 -14.49 -5.30 -2.06
N PRO A 160 -13.20 -5.41 -2.45
CA PRO A 160 -12.78 -5.53 -3.84
C PRO A 160 -13.04 -6.91 -4.46
N LYS A 161 -13.66 -7.84 -3.72
CA LYS A 161 -13.80 -9.26 -4.12
C LYS A 161 -14.63 -9.44 -5.38
N GLY A 162 -15.64 -8.61 -5.63
CA GLY A 162 -16.42 -8.64 -6.88
C GLY A 162 -15.55 -8.35 -8.09
N PHE A 163 -14.84 -7.21 -8.04
CA PHE A 163 -13.89 -6.81 -9.07
C PHE A 163 -12.77 -7.85 -9.29
N LEU A 164 -12.16 -8.36 -8.22
CA LEU A 164 -11.09 -9.37 -8.32
C LEU A 164 -11.59 -10.68 -8.96
N ARG A 165 -12.79 -11.14 -8.62
CA ARG A 165 -13.40 -12.33 -9.24
C ARG A 165 -13.62 -12.14 -10.74
N GLU A 166 -14.15 -10.98 -11.15
CA GLU A 166 -14.35 -10.66 -12.56
C GLU A 166 -13.01 -10.63 -13.32
N ARG A 167 -11.96 -10.08 -12.72
CA ARG A 167 -10.61 -10.04 -13.33
C ARG A 167 -9.96 -11.42 -13.41
N ILE A 168 -10.11 -12.26 -12.39
CA ILE A 168 -9.63 -13.65 -12.41
C ILE A 168 -10.36 -14.44 -13.50
N ALA A 169 -11.69 -14.32 -13.58
CA ALA A 169 -12.48 -14.97 -14.61
C ALA A 169 -12.12 -14.49 -16.03
N LEU A 170 -11.86 -13.19 -16.21
CA LEU A 170 -11.34 -12.65 -17.47
C LEU A 170 -9.96 -13.24 -17.83
N ARG A 171 -9.03 -13.28 -16.86
CA ARG A 171 -7.70 -13.85 -17.07
C ARG A 171 -7.78 -15.31 -17.51
N GLN A 172 -8.58 -16.14 -16.81
CA GLN A 172 -8.79 -17.54 -17.16
C GLN A 172 -9.36 -17.70 -18.58
N ARG A 173 -10.31 -16.84 -18.98
CA ARG A 173 -10.85 -16.83 -20.35
C ARG A 173 -9.78 -16.50 -21.41
N ILE A 174 -8.94 -15.50 -21.15
CA ILE A 174 -7.85 -15.10 -22.05
C ILE A 174 -6.79 -16.20 -22.16
N GLU A 175 -6.40 -16.82 -21.05
CA GLU A 175 -5.46 -17.96 -21.03
C GLU A 175 -6.03 -19.17 -21.78
N ALA A 176 -7.35 -19.36 -21.78
CA ALA A 176 -8.05 -20.35 -22.59
C ALA A 176 -8.24 -19.94 -24.08
N GLY A 177 -7.65 -18.82 -24.51
CA GLY A 177 -7.68 -18.35 -25.90
C GLY A 177 -8.90 -17.52 -26.30
N GLN A 178 -9.77 -17.17 -25.35
CA GLN A 178 -10.92 -16.30 -25.61
C GLN A 178 -10.50 -14.83 -25.65
N ARG A 179 -11.14 -14.02 -26.51
CA ARG A 179 -10.90 -12.57 -26.55
C ARG A 179 -11.72 -11.86 -25.47
N ALA A 180 -11.15 -10.79 -24.91
CA ALA A 180 -11.87 -9.89 -24.01
C ALA A 180 -13.05 -9.24 -24.75
N ALA A 181 -14.20 -9.12 -24.07
CA ALA A 181 -15.38 -8.44 -24.57
C ALA A 181 -15.43 -6.98 -24.07
N ALA A 182 -16.23 -6.12 -24.71
CA ALA A 182 -16.42 -4.73 -24.29
C ALA A 182 -17.02 -4.60 -22.87
N ALA A 183 -17.75 -5.62 -22.41
CA ALA A 183 -18.26 -5.71 -21.04
C ALA A 183 -17.15 -5.97 -20.00
N ASP A 184 -15.97 -6.41 -20.43
CA ASP A 184 -14.81 -6.66 -19.57
C ASP A 184 -13.96 -5.39 -19.35
N GLU A 185 -14.28 -4.28 -20.02
CA GLU A 185 -13.64 -2.99 -19.78
C GLU A 185 -14.01 -2.45 -18.39
N ILE A 186 -13.06 -1.76 -17.73
CA ILE A 186 -13.29 -1.16 -16.41
C ILE A 186 -14.14 0.10 -16.63
N HIS A 187 -15.46 -0.07 -16.58
CA HIS A 187 -16.39 1.06 -16.61
C HIS A 187 -16.39 1.72 -15.24
N HIS A 188 -15.88 2.95 -15.14
CA HIS A 188 -16.21 3.81 -14.02
C HIS A 188 -17.72 4.03 -14.08
N LEU A 189 -18.47 3.62 -13.05
CA LEU A 189 -19.89 3.89 -12.96
C LEU A 189 -20.11 5.39 -13.24
N PRO A 190 -20.93 5.78 -14.23
CA PRO A 190 -21.31 7.17 -14.37
C PRO A 190 -21.97 7.61 -13.06
N ALA A 191 -21.68 8.84 -12.63
CA ALA A 191 -21.98 9.41 -11.32
C ALA A 191 -23.49 9.56 -10.99
N GLU A 192 -24.38 8.82 -11.65
CA GLU A 192 -25.83 8.92 -11.50
C GLU A 192 -26.44 7.93 -10.50
N VAL A 193 -25.63 7.09 -9.82
CA VAL A 193 -26.09 6.17 -8.76
C VAL A 193 -25.72 6.65 -7.36
N THR A 194 -25.87 7.96 -7.12
CA THR A 194 -25.91 8.57 -5.78
C THR A 194 -27.09 9.52 -5.71
N ARG A 195 -28.30 8.95 -5.60
CA ARG A 195 -29.47 9.61 -5.04
C ARG A 195 -30.16 8.67 -4.07
#